data_AF-A0A659U9C2-F1
#
_entry.id   AF-A0A659U9C2-F1
#
_cell.length_a   1.000
_cell.length_b   1.000
_cell.length_c   1.000
_cell.angle_alpha   90.00
_cell.angle_beta   90.00
_cell.angle_gamma   90.00
#
_symmetry.space_group_name_H-M   'P 1'
#
loop_
_entity.id
_entity.type
_entity.pdbx_description
1 polymer ?
#
loop_
_entity_poly.entity_id
_entity_poly.type
_entity_poly.pdbx_seq_one_letter_code
_entity_poly.pdbx_strand_id
1 'polypeptide(L)'
;NGAGKSTLIKILSGDQHADEGEIRIDGKVQAYASTRDAFDNGVIVIHQELQLVPELTVAENLSLGRFPASAGVIARGKMLEDVGAKLKSAGIDIDIS
;
A
#
# COMPACT_ATOMS: atom_id res chain seq x y z
N ASN A 1 -0.85 -22.36 9.98
CA ASN A 1 -0.17 -22.84 11.22
C ASN A 1 -0.79 -22.33 12.52
N GLY A 2 -2.00 -21.74 12.55
CA GLY A 2 -2.75 -21.45 13.79
C GLY A 2 -2.16 -20.45 14.79
N ALA A 3 -0.90 -20.05 14.66
CA ALA A 3 -0.17 -19.22 15.63
C ALA A 3 -0.57 -17.72 15.65
N GLY A 4 -1.71 -17.34 15.06
CA GLY A 4 -2.20 -15.96 15.09
C GLY A 4 -1.48 -14.95 14.19
N LYS A 5 -0.48 -15.35 13.40
CA LYS A 5 0.26 -14.42 12.49
C LYS A 5 -0.66 -13.61 11.56
N SER A 6 -1.62 -14.27 10.91
CA SER A 6 -2.55 -13.59 10.02
C SER A 6 -3.44 -12.61 10.79
N THR A 7 -3.89 -12.98 11.98
CA THR A 7 -4.66 -12.08 12.87
C THR A 7 -3.83 -10.86 13.27
N LEU A 8 -2.56 -11.06 13.64
CA LEU A 8 -1.65 -9.96 13.96
C LEU A 8 -1.46 -9.02 12.77
N ILE A 9 -1.29 -9.56 11.56
CA ILE A 9 -1.17 -8.73 10.34
C ILE A 9 -2.43 -7.91 10.12
N LYS A 10 -3.62 -8.51 10.27
CA LYS A 10 -4.91 -7.80 10.13
C LYS A 10 -5.07 -6.67 11.15
N ILE A 11 -4.60 -6.88 12.37
CA ILE A 11 -4.61 -5.86 13.43
C ILE A 11 -3.65 -4.72 13.07
N LEU A 12 -2.40 -5.05 12.70
CA LEU A 12 -1.41 -4.05 12.28
C LEU A 12 -1.84 -3.26 11.05
N SER A 13 -2.62 -3.87 10.16
CA SER A 13 -3.10 -3.25 8.93
C SER A 13 -4.41 -2.50 9.08
N GLY A 14 -5.05 -2.48 10.25
CA GLY A 14 -6.37 -1.86 10.44
C GLY A 14 -7.54 -2.60 9.76
N ASP A 15 -7.36 -3.87 9.39
CA ASP A 15 -8.44 -4.76 8.91
C ASP A 15 -9.29 -5.28 10.08
N GLN A 16 -8.69 -5.40 11.25
CA GLN A 16 -9.34 -5.83 12.49
C GLN A 16 -8.85 -4.99 13.67
N HIS A 17 -9.70 -4.74 14.65
CA HIS A 17 -9.28 -4.10 15.91
C HIS A 17 -8.71 -5.13 16.89
N ALA A 18 -7.72 -4.71 17.68
CA ALA A 18 -7.29 -5.46 18.84
C ALA A 18 -8.36 -5.37 19.93
N ASP A 19 -8.63 -6.48 20.62
CA ASP A 19 -9.56 -6.49 21.76
C ASP A 19 -8.95 -5.75 22.97
N GLU A 20 -7.64 -5.88 23.17
CA GLU A 20 -6.86 -5.24 24.23
C GLU A 20 -5.43 -4.89 23.76
N GLY A 21 -4.78 -3.97 24.47
CA GLY A 21 -3.42 -3.52 24.18
C GLY A 21 -3.34 -2.34 23.21
N GLU A 22 -2.11 -1.98 22.80
CA GLU A 22 -1.88 -0.86 21.89
C GLU A 22 -0.76 -1.17 20.89
N ILE A 23 -0.88 -0.60 19.69
CA ILE A 23 0.16 -0.62 18.66
C ILE A 23 0.94 0.68 18.78
N ARG A 24 2.28 0.62 18.82
CA ARG A 24 3.13 1.81 18.77
C ARG A 24 4.08 1.75 17.58
N ILE A 25 4.08 2.79 16.76
CA ILE A 25 5.03 2.99 15.66
C ILE A 25 5.71 4.34 15.88
N ASP A 26 7.04 4.35 15.89
CA ASP A 26 7.85 5.55 16.18
C ASP A 26 7.44 6.25 17.48
N GLY A 27 7.09 5.47 18.51
CA GLY A 27 6.66 5.94 19.82
C GLY A 27 5.21 6.45 19.89
N LYS A 28 4.50 6.55 18.76
CA LYS A 28 3.12 7.01 18.68
C LYS A 28 2.14 5.85 18.72
N VAL A 29 1.12 5.96 19.56
CA VAL A 29 0.01 5.01 19.61
C VAL A 29 -0.78 5.11 18.30
N GLN A 30 -1.04 3.96 17.70
CA GLN A 30 -1.79 3.81 16.47
C GLN A 30 -3.15 3.21 16.78
N ALA A 31 -4.19 3.81 16.23
CA ALA A 31 -5.58 3.38 16.40
C ALA A 31 -6.31 3.53 15.06
N TYR A 32 -6.05 2.58 14.16
CA TYR A 32 -6.58 2.65 12.79
C TYR A 32 -8.06 2.30 12.77
N ALA A 33 -8.88 3.15 12.13
CA ALA A 33 -10.30 2.88 11.92
C ALA A 33 -10.57 2.02 10.68
N SER A 34 -9.57 1.84 9.82
CA SER A 34 -9.64 1.03 8.59
C SER A 34 -8.26 0.74 8.01
N THR A 35 -8.21 -0.12 7.01
CA THR A 35 -7.01 -0.37 6.20
C THR A 35 -6.52 0.89 5.46
N ARG A 36 -7.45 1.72 4.99
CA ARG A 36 -7.14 3.02 4.37
C ARG A 36 -6.43 3.95 5.36
N ASP A 37 -6.92 4.02 6.59
CA ASP A 37 -6.36 4.86 7.66
C ASP A 37 -4.94 4.41 8.05
N ALA A 38 -4.72 3.10 8.22
CA ALA A 38 -3.39 2.53 8.45
C ALA A 38 -2.41 2.91 7.34
N PHE A 39 -2.86 2.84 6.09
CA PHE A 39 -2.08 3.15 4.90
C PHE A 39 -1.77 4.64 4.74
N ASP A 40 -2.70 5.52 5.10
CA ASP A 40 -2.48 6.97 5.13
C ASP A 40 -1.51 7.37 6.26
N ASN A 41 -1.40 6.55 7.31
CA ASN A 41 -0.40 6.65 8.38
C ASN A 41 0.91 5.89 8.11
N GLY A 42 1.13 5.41 6.88
CA GLY A 42 2.40 4.84 6.44
C GLY A 42 2.59 3.34 6.68
N VAL A 43 1.54 2.61 7.09
CA VAL A 43 1.59 1.15 7.19
C VAL A 43 1.20 0.50 5.86
N ILE A 44 2.09 -0.34 5.33
CA ILE A 44 1.85 -1.10 4.10
C ILE A 44 2.07 -2.58 4.39
N VAL A 45 1.10 -3.42 4.01
CA VAL A 45 1.22 -4.88 4.07
C VAL A 45 1.57 -5.42 2.69
N ILE A 46 2.61 -6.24 2.62
CA ILE A 46 2.97 -6.99 1.43
C ILE A 46 2.46 -8.42 1.61
N HIS A 47 1.52 -8.82 0.75
CA HIS A 47 0.99 -10.19 0.76
C HIS A 47 1.97 -11.17 0.11
N GLN A 48 1.99 -12.42 0.58
CA GLN A 48 2.90 -13.44 0.05
C GLN A 48 2.60 -13.80 -1.41
N GLU A 49 1.33 -13.75 -1.79
CA GLU A 49 0.90 -13.94 -3.17
C GLU A 49 0.73 -12.56 -3.82
N LEU A 50 1.39 -12.38 -4.98
CA LEU A 50 1.27 -11.18 -5.79
C LEU A 50 -0.15 -11.09 -6.36
N GLN A 51 -0.86 -10.02 -6.03
CA GLN A 51 -2.15 -9.68 -6.61
C GLN A 51 -1.94 -8.56 -7.63
N LEU A 52 -1.54 -8.94 -8.85
CA LEU A 52 -1.48 -8.03 -9.99
C LEU A 52 -2.81 -8.05 -10.73
N VAL A 53 -3.19 -6.91 -11.32
CA VAL A 53 -4.28 -6.83 -12.29
C VAL A 53 -3.63 -6.95 -13.68
N PRO A 54 -3.79 -8.09 -14.38
CA PRO A 54 -3.07 -8.36 -15.63
C PRO A 54 -3.36 -7.36 -16.75
N GLU A 55 -4.54 -6.75 -16.73
CA GLU A 55 -5.00 -5.78 -17.73
C GLU A 55 -4.40 -4.38 -17.51
N LEU A 56 -3.70 -4.15 -16.40
CA LEU A 56 -3.09 -2.88 -16.05
C LEU A 56 -1.59 -2.90 -16.32
N THR A 57 -1.05 -1.74 -16.71
CA THR A 57 0.40 -1.56 -16.85
C THR A 57 1.10 -1.67 -15.50
N VAL A 58 2.44 -1.75 -15.50
CA VAL A 58 3.21 -1.71 -14.24
C VAL A 58 2.96 -0.39 -13.49
N ALA A 59 2.92 0.74 -14.20
CA ALA A 59 2.62 2.03 -13.57
C ALA A 59 1.22 2.10 -12.97
N GLU A 60 0.23 1.51 -13.63
CA GLU A 60 -1.15 1.45 -13.15
C GLU A 60 -1.27 0.53 -11.93
N ASN A 61 -0.68 -0.67 -11.97
CA ASN A 61 -0.63 -1.59 -10.83
C ASN A 61 0.04 -0.93 -9.60
N LEU A 62 1.17 -0.25 -9.79
CA LEU A 62 1.89 0.43 -8.71
C LEU A 62 1.16 1.70 -8.18
N SER A 63 0.20 2.23 -8.93
CA SER A 63 -0.56 3.43 -8.57
C SER A 63 -1.96 3.15 -8.04
N LEU A 64 -2.38 1.87 -7.97
CA LEU A 64 -3.69 1.47 -7.47
C LEU A 64 -4.01 2.11 -6.10
N GLY A 65 -5.18 2.73 -5.99
CA GLY A 65 -5.63 3.44 -4.78
C GLY A 65 -4.94 4.79 -4.51
N ARG A 66 -3.91 5.15 -5.29
CA ARG A 66 -3.13 6.40 -5.16
C ARG A 66 -2.85 7.09 -6.50
N PHE A 67 -3.72 6.92 -7.50
CA PHE A 67 -3.55 7.58 -8.80
C PHE A 67 -3.39 9.09 -8.63
N PRO A 68 -2.42 9.73 -9.30
CA PRO A 68 -2.34 11.18 -9.34
C PRO A 68 -3.53 11.69 -10.15
N ALA A 69 -4.60 12.06 -9.46
CA ALA A 69 -5.85 12.45 -10.08
C ALA A 69 -6.36 13.78 -9.51
N SER A 70 -6.97 14.58 -10.38
CA SER A 70 -7.65 15.82 -10.01
C SER A 70 -9.05 15.81 -10.61
N ALA A 71 -10.07 16.08 -9.80
CA ALA A 71 -11.47 16.07 -10.20
C ALA A 71 -11.88 14.79 -10.99
N GLY A 72 -11.35 13.63 -10.60
CA GLY A 72 -11.65 12.33 -11.24
C GLY A 72 -10.84 12.03 -12.50
N VAL A 73 -9.99 12.94 -12.97
CA VAL A 73 -9.13 12.75 -14.15
C VAL A 73 -7.73 12.34 -13.71
N ILE A 74 -7.25 11.19 -14.20
CA ILE A 74 -5.90 10.68 -13.92
C ILE A 74 -4.87 11.41 -14.78
N ALA A 75 -3.87 12.00 -14.14
CA ALA A 75 -2.72 12.61 -14.78
C ALA A 75 -1.69 11.54 -15.19
N ARG A 76 -1.94 10.86 -16.31
CA ARG A 76 -1.09 9.76 -16.82
C ARG A 76 0.40 10.11 -16.90
N GLY A 77 0.74 11.30 -17.42
CA GLY A 77 2.13 11.75 -17.52
C GLY A 77 2.84 11.79 -16.16
N LYS A 78 2.17 12.36 -15.15
CA LYS A 78 2.67 12.41 -13.78
C LYS A 78 2.82 11.01 -13.17
N MET A 79 1.88 10.11 -13.45
CA MET A 79 1.95 8.72 -12.97
C MET A 79 3.20 8.01 -13.50
N LEU A 80 3.45 8.11 -14.81
CA LEU A 80 4.63 7.51 -15.44
C LEU A 80 5.93 8.12 -14.90
N GLU A 81 5.97 9.44 -14.72
CA GLU A 81 7.11 10.14 -14.13
C GLU A 81 7.39 9.67 -12.68
N ASP A 82 6.37 9.68 -11.83
CA ASP A 82 6.49 9.31 -10.41
C ASP A 82 6.91 7.83 -10.25
N VAL A 83 6.36 6.92 -11.05
CA VAL A 83 6.71 5.49 -11.04
C VAL A 83 8.11 5.26 -11.59
N GLY A 84 8.43 5.84 -12.75
CA GLY A 84 9.73 5.70 -13.39
C GLY A 84 10.86 6.19 -12.48
N ALA A 85 10.66 7.32 -11.78
CA ALA A 85 11.63 7.83 -10.81
C ALA A 85 11.86 6.86 -9.64
N LYS A 86 10.79 6.27 -9.09
CA LYS A 86 10.87 5.29 -7.98
C LYS A 86 11.57 3.99 -8.37
N LEU A 87 11.24 3.44 -9.55
CA LEU A 87 11.88 2.22 -10.04
C LEU A 87 13.37 2.45 -10.32
N LYS A 88 13.69 3.60 -10.93
CA LYS A 88 15.09 4.02 -11.14
C LYS A 88 15.85 4.17 -9.83
N SER A 89 15.27 4.78 -8.80
CA SER A 89 15.95 4.89 -7.50
C SER A 89 16.11 3.55 -6.78
N ALA A 90 15.27 2.56 -7.11
CA ALA A 90 15.38 1.18 -6.64
C ALA A 90 16.32 0.30 -7.51
N GLY A 91 16.84 0.82 -8.63
CA GLY A 91 17.69 0.06 -9.55
C GLY A 91 16.94 -0.98 -10.39
N ILE A 92 15.63 -0.78 -10.59
CA ILE A 92 14.76 -1.70 -11.36
C ILE A 92 14.58 -1.14 -12.78
N ASP A 93 14.88 -1.96 -13.78
CA ASP A 93 14.71 -1.64 -15.19
C ASP A 93 13.62 -2.56 -15.80
N ILE A 94 12.44 -1.99 -16.04
CA ILE A 94 11.27 -2.67 -16.60
C ILE A 94 10.42 -1.67 -17.37
N ASP A 95 9.69 -2.14 -18.39
CA ASP A 95 8.69 -1.32 -19.06
C ASP A 95 7.53 -1.00 -18.10
N ILE A 96 7.23 0.30 -17.99
CA ILE A 96 6.20 0.82 -17.09
C ILE A 96 4.85 1.06 -17.78
N SER A 97 4.82 0.91 -19.11
CA SER A 97 3.76 1.37 -20.01
C SER A 97 2.78 0.29 -20.42
#